data_AF-A0A9D8LI93-F1
#
_entry.id   AF-A0A9D8LI93-F1
#
_cell.length_a   1.000
_cell.length_b   1.000
_cell.length_c   1.000
_cell.angle_alpha   90.00
_cell.angle_beta   90.00
_cell.angle_gamma   90.00
#
_symmetry.space_group_name_H-M   'P 1'
#
loop_
_entity.id
_entity.type
_entity.pdbx_description
1 polymer ?
#
loop_
_entity_poly.entity_id
_entity_poly.type
_entity_poly.pdbx_seq_one_letter_code
_entity_poly.pdbx_strand_id
1 'polypeptide(L)'
;ARGAPEAVVAGVRPVWEAELYDLLAAYAQQRQRHVRTPMSVGHRQVLSLVEAREALSRLVGEAGEWTAIDGYLAQYMQSHGMPAETMTATVKASSLSAMLEMVREGLLDLRQDGAFAPLYVRRRSSRPPSLGL
;
A
#
# COMPACT_ATOMS: atom_id res chain seq x y z
N ALA A 1 -11.35 -33.76 84.24
CA ALA A 1 -10.65 -34.00 82.96
C ALA A 1 -11.10 -32.92 81.97
N ARG A 2 -10.29 -31.86 81.85
CA ARG A 2 -9.49 -31.42 80.68
C ARG A 2 -10.24 -30.40 79.80
N GLY A 3 -9.80 -29.14 79.87
CA GLY A 3 -9.99 -28.18 78.79
C GLY A 3 -9.24 -28.69 77.56
N ALA A 4 -9.92 -28.74 76.43
CA ALA A 4 -9.30 -29.01 75.14
C ALA A 4 -8.88 -27.66 74.54
N PRO A 5 -7.58 -27.38 74.37
CA PRO A 5 -7.15 -26.17 73.68
C PRO A 5 -7.40 -26.30 72.18
N GLU A 6 -7.98 -25.26 71.59
CA GLU A 6 -8.26 -25.15 70.16
C GLU A 6 -6.95 -25.00 69.37
N ALA A 7 -6.82 -25.72 68.25
CA ALA A 7 -5.59 -25.75 67.47
C ALA A 7 -5.43 -24.46 66.65
N VAL A 8 -4.44 -23.64 67.00
CA VAL A 8 -4.08 -22.43 66.25
C VAL A 8 -3.43 -22.85 64.94
N VAL A 9 -4.16 -22.72 63.83
CA VAL A 9 -3.61 -22.88 62.48
C VAL A 9 -2.87 -21.59 62.13
N ALA A 10 -1.56 -21.58 62.37
CA ALA A 10 -0.70 -20.47 61.97
C ALA A 10 -0.60 -20.45 60.43
N GLY A 11 -1.27 -19.49 59.80
CA GLY A 11 -1.08 -19.21 58.38
C GLY A 11 0.31 -18.63 58.15
N VAL A 12 1.15 -19.33 57.38
CA VAL A 12 2.45 -18.80 56.97
C VAL A 12 2.21 -17.62 56.03
N ARG A 13 2.50 -16.40 56.50
CA ARG A 13 2.58 -15.22 55.64
C ARG A 13 3.99 -15.16 55.06
N PRO A 14 4.19 -15.35 53.75
CA PRO A 14 5.51 -15.19 53.17
C PRO A 14 5.94 -13.73 53.31
N VAL A 15 7.06 -13.51 54.00
CA VAL A 15 7.75 -12.21 54.02
C VAL A 15 8.73 -12.24 52.86
N TRP A 16 8.52 -11.34 51.91
CA TRP A 16 9.40 -11.22 50.75
C TRP A 16 10.40 -10.11 51.02
N GLU A 17 11.67 -10.47 51.04
CA GLU A 17 12.78 -9.53 51.07
C GLU A 17 13.34 -9.38 49.65
N ALA A 18 13.59 -8.14 49.24
CA ALA A 18 14.14 -7.83 47.94
C ALA A 18 15.08 -6.64 48.07
N GLU A 19 16.20 -6.69 47.36
CA GLU A 19 17.11 -5.56 47.25
C GLU A 19 16.72 -4.67 46.06
N LEU A 20 17.26 -3.45 46.03
CA LEU A 20 17.04 -2.51 44.92
C LEU A 20 17.42 -3.12 43.57
N TYR A 21 18.44 -3.97 43.55
CA TYR A 21 18.87 -4.69 42.35
C TYR A 21 17.75 -5.58 41.79
N ASP A 22 17.04 -6.33 42.64
CA ASP A 22 15.97 -7.24 42.23
C ASP A 22 14.82 -6.47 41.58
N LEU A 23 14.50 -5.29 42.13
CA LEU A 23 13.47 -4.41 41.58
C LEU A 23 13.86 -3.88 40.19
N LEU A 24 15.12 -3.45 40.02
CA LEU A 24 15.63 -2.95 38.75
C LEU A 24 15.74 -4.05 37.70
N ALA A 25 16.17 -5.25 38.09
CA ALA A 25 16.24 -6.41 37.20
C ALA A 25 14.84 -6.82 36.72
N ALA A 26 13.86 -6.90 37.62
CA ALA A 26 12.47 -7.19 37.27
C ALA A 26 11.88 -6.13 36.33
N TYR A 27 12.13 -4.85 36.60
CA TYR A 27 11.71 -3.75 35.73
C TYR A 27 12.35 -3.84 34.34
N ALA A 28 13.66 -4.09 34.26
CA ALA A 28 14.38 -4.21 33.00
C ALA A 28 13.86 -5.39 32.16
N GLN A 29 13.62 -6.54 32.79
CA GLN A 29 13.03 -7.71 32.13
C GLN A 29 11.61 -7.42 31.62
N GLN A 30 10.78 -6.75 32.41
CA GLN A 30 9.43 -6.39 32.00
C GLN A 30 9.45 -5.37 30.86
N ARG A 31 10.31 -4.35 30.94
CA ARG A 31 10.48 -3.35 29.89
C ARG A 31 10.98 -3.98 28.58
N GLN A 32 11.95 -4.90 28.62
CA GLN A 32 12.42 -5.61 27.42
C GLN A 32 11.29 -6.37 26.69
N ARG A 33 10.33 -6.94 27.42
CA ARG A 33 9.16 -7.60 26.81
C ARG A 33 8.26 -6.61 26.06
N HIS A 34 8.16 -5.37 26.53
CA HIS A 34 7.29 -4.34 25.94
C HIS A 34 7.99 -3.42 24.92
N VAL A 35 9.33 -3.39 24.89
CA VAL A 35 10.10 -2.52 23.97
C VAL A 35 9.96 -2.95 22.50
N ARG A 36 9.66 -4.23 22.22
CA ARG A 36 9.45 -4.71 20.86
C ARG A 36 7.99 -4.52 20.46
N THR A 37 7.60 -3.30 20.11
CA THR A 37 6.40 -3.12 19.28
C THR A 37 6.78 -3.49 17.84
N PRO A 38 6.22 -4.55 17.24
CA PRO A 38 6.47 -4.83 15.83
C PRO A 38 5.92 -3.65 15.01
N MET A 39 6.81 -2.87 14.42
CA MET A 39 6.44 -1.87 13.42
C MET A 39 6.04 -2.63 12.16
N SER A 40 4.73 -2.83 11.97
CA SER A 40 4.21 -3.28 10.68
C SER A 40 3.93 -2.05 9.83
N VAL A 41 4.73 -1.84 8.79
CA VAL A 41 4.35 -0.92 7.71
C VAL A 41 3.25 -1.63 6.94
N GLY A 42 2.02 -1.15 7.04
CA GLY A 42 0.90 -1.74 6.32
C GLY A 42 1.24 -1.85 4.82
N HIS A 43 0.92 -3.01 4.23
CA HIS A 43 1.12 -3.19 2.79
C HIS A 43 0.21 -2.22 2.05
N ARG A 44 0.81 -1.21 1.41
CA ARG A 44 0.08 -0.34 0.50
C ARG A 44 -0.27 -1.15 -0.74
N GLN A 45 -1.56 -1.28 -1.03
CA GLN A 45 -1.99 -1.83 -2.31
C GLN A 45 -1.53 -0.87 -3.42
N VAL A 46 -0.87 -1.41 -4.44
CA VAL A 46 -0.35 -0.65 -5.56
C VAL A 46 -0.68 -1.37 -6.86
N LEU A 47 -1.13 -0.61 -7.87
CA LEU A 47 -1.25 -1.12 -9.23
C LEU A 47 0.15 -1.31 -9.82
N SER A 48 0.47 -2.53 -10.24
CA SER A 48 1.73 -2.81 -10.91
C SER A 48 1.77 -2.18 -12.30
N LEU A 49 2.97 -1.95 -12.81
CA LEU A 49 3.17 -1.44 -14.17
C LEU A 49 2.61 -2.41 -15.23
N VAL A 50 2.71 -3.72 -14.97
CA VAL A 50 2.22 -4.78 -15.88
C VAL A 50 0.70 -4.74 -15.98
N GLU A 51 0.00 -4.66 -14.84
CA GLU A 51 -1.47 -4.53 -14.82
C GLU A 51 -1.92 -3.24 -15.50
N ALA A 52 -1.23 -2.12 -15.25
CA ALA A 52 -1.53 -0.84 -15.90
C ALA A 52 -1.37 -0.94 -17.43
N ARG A 53 -0.32 -1.61 -17.90
CA ARG A 53 -0.08 -1.84 -19.33
C ARG A 53 -1.14 -2.74 -19.96
N GLU A 54 -1.57 -3.79 -19.26
CA GLU A 54 -2.63 -4.69 -19.73
C GLU A 54 -3.96 -3.94 -19.85
N ALA A 55 -4.30 -3.11 -18.87
CA ALA A 55 -5.47 -2.22 -18.94
C ALA A 55 -5.38 -1.32 -20.19
N LEU A 56 -4.29 -0.57 -20.33
CA LEU A 56 -4.12 0.36 -21.46
C LEU A 56 -4.11 -0.32 -22.83
N SER A 57 -3.60 -1.55 -22.92
CA SER A 57 -3.59 -2.32 -24.18
C SER A 57 -5.01 -2.61 -24.68
N ARG A 58 -5.97 -2.84 -23.77
CA ARG A 58 -7.38 -2.99 -24.11
C ARG A 58 -7.95 -1.69 -24.66
N LEU A 59 -7.67 -0.56 -24.00
CA LEU A 59 -8.08 0.77 -24.49
C LEU A 59 -7.55 1.06 -25.90
N VAL A 60 -6.27 0.78 -26.16
CA VAL A 60 -5.65 1.01 -27.48
C VAL A 60 -6.21 0.08 -28.57
N GLY A 61 -6.79 -1.06 -28.19
CA GLY A 61 -7.54 -1.94 -29.08
C GLY A 61 -8.83 -1.29 -29.60
N GLU A 62 -9.53 -0.54 -28.73
CA GLU A 62 -10.83 0.07 -29.02
C GLU A 62 -10.72 1.53 -29.51
N ALA A 63 -9.70 2.27 -29.05
CA ALA A 63 -9.55 3.70 -29.29
C ALA A 63 -8.97 3.98 -30.70
N GLY A 64 -9.86 4.23 -31.66
CA GLY A 64 -9.48 4.76 -32.97
C GLY A 64 -9.18 6.26 -32.97
N GLU A 65 -9.86 7.02 -32.12
CA GLU A 65 -9.77 8.49 -32.01
C GLU A 65 -9.13 8.93 -30.69
N TRP A 66 -8.76 10.22 -30.61
CA TRP A 66 -8.25 10.83 -29.39
C TRP A 66 -9.26 10.69 -28.25
N THR A 67 -8.85 9.98 -27.20
CA THR A 67 -9.71 9.61 -26.07
C THR A 67 -9.08 10.11 -24.77
N ALA A 68 -9.88 10.74 -23.91
CA ALA A 68 -9.42 11.18 -22.59
C ALA A 68 -9.22 9.97 -21.67
N ILE A 69 -8.06 9.89 -21.02
CA ILE A 69 -7.70 8.69 -20.24
C ILE A 69 -8.39 8.61 -18.88
N ASP A 70 -8.73 9.74 -18.26
CA ASP A 70 -9.25 9.76 -16.88
C ASP A 70 -10.55 8.97 -16.73
N GLY A 71 -11.46 9.08 -17.71
CA GLY A 71 -12.71 8.32 -17.72
C GLY A 71 -12.48 6.81 -17.83
N TYR A 72 -11.52 6.41 -18.67
CA TYR A 72 -11.13 5.01 -18.81
C TYR A 72 -10.55 4.45 -17.50
N LEU A 73 -9.63 5.19 -16.84
CA LEU A 73 -9.05 4.75 -15.57
C LEU A 73 -10.11 4.65 -14.47
N ALA A 74 -11.06 5.60 -14.40
CA ALA A 74 -12.16 5.54 -13.46
C ALA A 74 -13.03 4.30 -13.69
N GLN A 75 -13.37 3.99 -14.93
CA GLN A 75 -14.15 2.79 -15.28
C GLN A 75 -13.37 1.49 -15.01
N TYR A 76 -12.07 1.47 -15.30
CA TYR A 76 -11.18 0.35 -14.98
C TYR A 76 -11.18 0.08 -13.46
N MET A 77 -10.99 1.12 -12.65
CA MET A 77 -11.02 0.99 -11.18
C MET A 77 -12.37 0.47 -10.68
N GLN A 78 -13.48 1.00 -11.19
CA GLN A 78 -14.83 0.55 -10.83
C GLN A 78 -15.07 -0.93 -11.18
N SER A 79 -14.70 -1.32 -12.40
CA SER A 79 -14.89 -2.70 -12.90
C SER A 79 -14.03 -3.74 -12.17
N HIS A 80 -12.90 -3.34 -11.59
CA HIS A 80 -12.00 -4.21 -10.83
C HIS A 80 -12.17 -4.06 -9.31
N GLY A 81 -13.22 -3.36 -8.85
CA GLY A 81 -13.52 -3.20 -7.42
C GLY A 81 -12.47 -2.42 -6.63
N MET A 82 -11.69 -1.56 -7.31
CA MET A 82 -10.61 -0.79 -6.70
C MET A 82 -11.15 0.47 -6.00
N PRO A 83 -10.89 0.67 -4.69
CA PRO A 83 -11.37 1.84 -3.96
C PRO A 83 -10.72 3.13 -4.47
N ALA A 84 -11.53 4.09 -4.95
CA ALA A 84 -11.02 5.34 -5.53
C ALA A 84 -10.11 6.13 -4.55
N GLU A 85 -10.54 6.26 -3.29
CA GLU A 85 -9.84 7.06 -2.26
C GLU A 85 -8.38 6.65 -2.06
N THR A 86 -8.07 5.35 -2.18
CA THR A 86 -6.73 4.83 -1.91
C THR A 86 -5.95 4.51 -3.19
N MET A 87 -6.63 4.16 -4.28
CA MET A 87 -6.00 3.63 -5.49
C MET A 87 -5.77 4.67 -6.58
N THR A 88 -6.48 5.80 -6.60
CA THR A 88 -6.39 6.77 -7.71
C THR A 88 -4.97 7.24 -7.98
N ALA A 89 -4.19 7.53 -6.93
CA ALA A 89 -2.81 8.00 -7.07
C ALA A 89 -1.93 6.95 -7.76
N THR A 90 -2.00 5.70 -7.32
CA THR A 90 -1.17 4.63 -7.90
C THR A 90 -1.62 4.26 -9.30
N VAL A 91 -2.94 4.19 -9.56
CA VAL A 91 -3.47 3.91 -10.89
C VAL A 91 -2.98 4.98 -11.87
N LYS A 92 -3.13 6.27 -11.54
CA LYS A 92 -2.65 7.36 -12.41
C LYS A 92 -1.14 7.29 -12.65
N ALA A 93 -0.34 7.07 -11.61
CA ALA A 93 1.11 6.99 -11.73
C ALA A 93 1.56 5.80 -12.60
N SER A 94 1.06 4.59 -12.32
CA SER A 94 1.41 3.38 -13.07
C SER A 94 0.91 3.43 -14.51
N SER A 95 -0.30 3.95 -14.74
CA SER A 95 -0.82 4.15 -16.09
C SER A 95 -0.02 5.19 -16.87
N LEU A 96 0.41 6.29 -16.25
CA LEU A 96 1.27 7.28 -16.92
C LEU A 96 2.60 6.65 -17.36
N SER A 97 3.27 5.94 -16.46
CA SER A 97 4.52 5.23 -16.77
C SER A 97 4.33 4.22 -17.91
N ALA A 98 3.24 3.43 -17.86
CA ALA A 98 2.93 2.47 -18.91
C ALA A 98 2.62 3.15 -20.26
N MET A 99 1.87 4.25 -20.26
CA MET A 99 1.58 5.02 -21.47
C MET A 99 2.86 5.55 -22.12
N LEU A 100 3.79 6.09 -21.33
CA LEU A 100 5.06 6.62 -21.86
C LEU A 100 5.93 5.51 -22.48
N GLU A 101 5.96 4.32 -21.87
CA GLU A 101 6.64 3.16 -22.47
C GLU A 101 5.95 2.71 -23.77
N MET A 102 4.62 2.70 -23.82
CA MET A 102 3.87 2.38 -25.04
C MET A 102 4.07 3.43 -26.15
N VAL A 103 4.23 4.71 -25.81
CA VAL A 103 4.64 5.76 -26.77
C VAL A 103 6.03 5.47 -27.31
N ARG A 104 6.98 5.11 -26.43
CA ARG A 104 8.36 4.77 -26.80
C ARG A 104 8.42 3.59 -27.76
N GLU A 105 7.56 2.61 -27.56
CA GLU A 105 7.40 1.44 -28.43
C GLU A 105 6.60 1.71 -29.71
N GLY A 106 5.99 2.91 -29.83
CA GLY A 106 5.22 3.31 -31.00
C GLY A 106 3.83 2.67 -31.08
N LEU A 107 3.25 2.26 -29.95
CA LEU A 107 1.91 1.66 -29.90
C LEU A 107 0.81 2.72 -29.79
N LEU A 108 1.09 3.85 -29.15
CA LEU A 108 0.12 4.93 -28.95
C LEU A 108 0.74 6.32 -29.11
N ASP A 109 -0.12 7.30 -29.42
CA ASP A 109 0.18 8.72 -29.34
C ASP A 109 -0.41 9.29 -28.04
N LEU A 110 0.33 10.19 -27.38
CA LEU A 110 -0.08 10.89 -26.16
C LEU A 110 -0.09 12.40 -26.42
N ARG A 111 -1.15 13.09 -25.99
CA ARG A 111 -1.30 14.55 -26.10
C ARG A 111 -1.75 15.16 -24.76
N GLN A 112 -1.14 16.28 -24.41
CA GLN A 112 -1.53 17.14 -23.30
C GLN A 112 -1.44 18.60 -23.73
N ASP A 113 -2.54 19.34 -23.64
CA ASP A 113 -2.62 20.71 -24.21
C ASP A 113 -2.11 21.79 -23.24
N GLY A 114 -1.73 21.43 -22.02
CA GLY A 114 -1.20 22.34 -21.01
C GLY A 114 -0.82 21.63 -19.72
N ALA A 115 -0.17 22.35 -18.80
CA ALA A 115 0.22 21.79 -17.51
C ALA A 115 -1.02 21.31 -16.73
N PHE A 116 -1.00 20.03 -16.32
CA PHE A 116 -2.11 19.36 -15.63
C PHE A 116 -3.43 19.34 -16.39
N ALA A 117 -3.43 19.65 -17.69
CA ALA A 117 -4.59 19.42 -18.55
C ALA A 117 -4.84 17.91 -18.71
N PRO A 118 -6.08 17.52 -19.08
CA PRO A 118 -6.41 16.11 -19.34
C PRO A 118 -5.44 15.47 -20.34
N LEU A 119 -5.11 14.20 -20.09
CA LEU A 119 -4.28 13.40 -20.98
C LEU A 119 -5.16 12.70 -22.01
N TYR A 120 -4.80 12.86 -23.27
CA TYR A 120 -5.46 12.21 -24.40
C TYR A 120 -4.55 11.16 -25.00
N VAL A 121 -5.12 10.00 -25.31
CA VAL A 121 -4.43 8.90 -25.98
C VAL A 121 -5.14 8.53 -27.26
N ARG A 122 -4.39 8.03 -28.24
CA ARG A 122 -4.94 7.44 -29.45
C ARG A 122 -4.04 6.29 -29.89
N ARG A 123 -4.62 5.25 -30.49
CA ARG A 123 -3.82 4.22 -31.16
C ARG A 123 -2.97 4.86 -32.26
N ARG A 124 -1.67 4.52 -32.29
CA ARG A 124 -0.82 4.99 -33.39
C ARG A 124 -1.16 4.20 -34.66
N SER A 125 -1.61 4.91 -35.70
CA SER A 125 -2.05 4.31 -36.96
C SER A 125 -0.92 4.15 -38.00
N SER A 126 0.25 4.74 -37.79
CA SER A 126 1.46 4.50 -38.60
C SER A 126 2.71 5.12 -37.95
N ARG A 127 3.90 4.59 -38.28
CA ARG A 127 5.20 5.06 -37.78
C ARG A 127 5.35 6.56 -38.10
N PRO A 128 5.69 7.43 -37.12
CA PRO A 128 5.84 8.85 -37.39
C PRO A 128 7.00 9.07 -38.37
N PRO A 129 6.98 10.16 -39.17
CA PRO A 129 8.15 10.55 -39.93
C PRO A 129 9.29 10.70 -38.92
N SER A 130 10.44 10.07 -39.19
CA SER A 130 11.65 10.36 -38.43
C SER A 130 11.86 11.86 -38.49
N LEU A 131 11.89 12.54 -37.34
CA LEU A 131 12.36 13.91 -37.26
C LEU A 131 13.78 13.90 -37.81
N GLY A 132 13.92 14.32 -39.07
CA GLY A 132 15.21 14.56 -39.69
C GLY A 132 15.86 15.68 -38.91
N LEU A 133 16.87 15.32 -38.12
CA LEU A 133 17.92 16.24 -37.72
C LEU A 133 18.83 16.50 -38.93
#